data_AF-A0A5E4NP35-F1
#
_entry.id   AF-A0A5E4NP35-F1
#
_cell.length_a   1.000
_cell.length_b   1.000
_cell.length_c   1.000
_cell.angle_alpha   90.00
_cell.angle_beta   90.00
_cell.angle_gamma   90.00
#
_symmetry.space_group_name_H-M   'P 1'
#
loop_
_entity.id
_entity.type
_entity.pdbx_description
1 polymer ?
#
loop_
_entity_poly.entity_id
_entity_poly.type
_entity_poly.pdbx_seq_one_letter_code
_entity_poly.pdbx_strand_id
1 'polypeptide(L)'
;MPPILGIVGGVVEWIFAFDDRISITISGADRLLDVPREELVETLWSDVCRALGVEEPLPAWQIIREKRATFAATPAEAARRPGARTRYANLLLAGDWTATGLPATIEGSIRSGNRAATLV
;
A
#
# COMPACT_ATOMS: atom_id res chain seq x y z
N MET A 1 17.87 -15.32 -1.37
CA MET A 1 16.90 -14.60 -2.24
C MET A 1 17.17 -13.10 -2.13
N PRO A 2 16.94 -12.29 -3.18
CA PRO A 2 17.01 -10.84 -3.04
C PRO A 2 15.99 -10.36 -1.98
N PRO A 3 16.33 -9.37 -1.14
CA PRO A 3 15.43 -8.89 -0.09
C PRO A 3 14.17 -8.22 -0.65
N ILE A 4 14.29 -7.63 -1.84
CA ILE A 4 13.19 -6.97 -2.57
C ILE A 4 13.30 -7.37 -4.04
N LEU A 5 12.18 -7.79 -4.63
CA LEU A 5 12.08 -8.13 -6.04
C LEU A 5 10.81 -7.52 -6.64
N GLY A 6 10.97 -6.76 -7.72
CA GLY A 6 9.86 -6.26 -8.53
C GLY A 6 9.54 -7.21 -9.67
N ILE A 7 8.26 -7.42 -9.94
CA ILE A 7 7.76 -8.34 -10.97
C ILE A 7 7.01 -7.57 -12.04
N VAL A 8 7.22 -7.94 -13.30
CA VAL A 8 6.49 -7.41 -14.45
C VAL A 8 5.74 -8.54 -15.13
N GLY A 9 4.47 -8.31 -15.47
CA GLY A 9 3.61 -9.29 -16.14
C GLY A 9 2.98 -10.35 -15.23
N GLY A 10 3.23 -10.30 -13.92
CA GLY A 10 2.54 -11.10 -12.91
C GLY A 10 1.33 -10.38 -12.32
N VAL A 11 0.55 -11.11 -11.53
CA VAL A 11 -0.44 -10.54 -10.60
C VAL A 11 0.26 -9.96 -9.39
N VAL A 12 1.31 -10.61 -8.91
CA VAL A 12 2.21 -10.06 -7.88
C VAL A 12 3.08 -8.96 -8.50
N GLU A 13 3.21 -7.83 -7.81
CA GLU A 13 4.05 -6.70 -8.26
C GLU A 13 5.37 -6.63 -7.48
N TRP A 14 5.31 -6.92 -6.18
CA TRP A 14 6.49 -6.88 -5.30
C TRP A 14 6.56 -8.13 -4.42
N ILE A 15 7.77 -8.65 -4.26
CA ILE A 15 8.12 -9.68 -3.29
C ILE A 15 9.16 -9.10 -2.33
N PHE A 16 8.90 -9.24 -1.03
CA PHE A 16 9.80 -8.93 0.06
C PHE A 16 10.16 -10.24 0.78
N ALA A 17 11.44 -10.60 0.76
CA ALA A 17 11.93 -11.82 1.39
C ALA A 17 12.50 -11.51 2.78
N PHE A 18 11.97 -12.21 3.78
CA PHE A 18 12.49 -12.25 5.14
C PHE A 18 12.99 -13.67 5.44
N ASP A 19 13.68 -13.86 6.56
CA ASP A 19 14.24 -15.17 6.94
C ASP A 19 13.16 -16.25 7.12
N ASP A 20 11.97 -15.86 7.56
CA ASP A 20 10.89 -16.77 7.96
C ASP A 20 9.62 -16.68 7.09
N ARG A 21 9.56 -15.72 6.17
CA ARG A 21 8.35 -15.46 5.37
C ARG A 21 8.65 -14.71 4.08
N ILE A 22 7.68 -14.80 3.17
CA ILE A 22 7.59 -13.97 1.99
C ILE A 22 6.38 -13.05 2.15
N SER A 23 6.56 -11.75 1.92
CA SER A 23 5.46 -10.79 1.84
C SER A 23 5.35 -10.30 0.40
N ILE A 24 4.13 -10.29 -0.11
CA ILE A 24 3.83 -9.81 -1.46
C ILE A 24 2.91 -8.61 -1.42
N THR A 25 3.04 -7.72 -2.39
CA THR A 25 2.17 -6.54 -2.52
C THR A 25 1.60 -6.47 -3.93
N ILE A 26 0.32 -6.10 -4.01
CA ILE A 26 -0.43 -5.86 -5.25
C ILE A 26 -1.14 -4.52 -5.07
N SER A 27 -0.87 -3.58 -5.96
CA SER A 27 -1.48 -2.26 -5.97
C SER A 27 -2.69 -2.24 -6.89
N GLY A 28 -3.66 -1.33 -6.68
CA GLY A 28 -4.82 -1.19 -7.57
C GLY A 28 -5.60 -2.49 -7.77
N ALA A 29 -5.76 -3.27 -6.70
CA ALA A 29 -6.26 -4.65 -6.76
C ALA A 29 -7.79 -4.76 -6.91
N ASP A 30 -8.47 -3.73 -7.43
CA ASP A 30 -9.94 -3.69 -7.59
C ASP A 30 -10.47 -4.93 -8.34
N ARG A 31 -9.76 -5.36 -9.39
CA ARG A 31 -10.09 -6.55 -10.20
C ARG A 31 -10.01 -7.88 -9.43
N LEU A 32 -9.39 -7.89 -8.25
CA LEU A 32 -9.16 -9.09 -7.44
C LEU A 32 -10.06 -9.14 -6.20
N LEU A 33 -10.86 -8.10 -5.94
CA LEU A 33 -11.62 -7.98 -4.68
C LEU A 33 -12.66 -9.07 -4.50
N ASP A 34 -13.25 -9.55 -5.59
CA ASP A 34 -14.32 -10.55 -5.59
C ASP A 34 -13.82 -11.96 -5.92
N VAL A 35 -12.53 -12.13 -6.21
CA VAL A 35 -11.92 -13.45 -6.42
C VAL A 35 -11.89 -14.21 -5.08
N PRO A 36 -12.32 -15.48 -5.02
CA PRO A 36 -12.18 -16.33 -3.83
C PRO A 36 -10.72 -16.37 -3.33
N ARG A 37 -10.51 -16.43 -2.02
CA ARG A 37 -9.15 -16.30 -1.43
C ARG A 37 -8.27 -17.49 -1.82
N GLU A 38 -8.86 -18.66 -1.86
CA GLU A 38 -8.24 -19.94 -2.18
C GLU A 38 -7.83 -20.01 -3.65
N GLU A 39 -8.63 -19.47 -4.56
CA GLU A 39 -8.27 -19.34 -5.98
C GLU A 39 -7.16 -18.30 -6.18
N LEU A 40 -7.28 -17.17 -5.48
CA LEU A 40 -6.31 -16.10 -5.59
C LEU A 40 -4.93 -16.55 -5.11
N VAL A 41 -4.83 -17.23 -3.96
CA VAL A 41 -3.54 -17.61 -3.39
C VAL A 41 -2.75 -18.57 -4.30
N GLU A 42 -3.41 -19.49 -4.99
CA GLU A 42 -2.76 -20.39 -5.95
C GLU A 42 -2.09 -19.61 -7.09
N THR A 43 -2.80 -18.60 -7.61
CA THR A 43 -2.26 -17.70 -8.65
C THR A 43 -1.06 -16.91 -8.14
N LEU A 44 -1.18 -16.33 -6.94
CA LEU A 44 -0.10 -15.54 -6.33
C LEU A 44 1.13 -16.40 -6.04
N TRP A 45 0.94 -17.63 -5.56
CA TRP A 45 2.03 -18.54 -5.29
C TRP A 45 2.73 -19.01 -6.57
N SER A 46 2.00 -19.25 -7.65
CA SER A 46 2.60 -19.54 -8.96
C SER A 46 3.53 -18.43 -9.43
N ASP A 47 3.15 -17.16 -9.23
CA ASP A 47 4.00 -16.01 -9.55
C ASP A 47 5.26 -15.97 -8.67
N VAL A 48 5.12 -16.23 -7.37
CA VAL A 48 6.25 -16.29 -6.43
C VAL A 48 7.22 -17.40 -6.81
N CYS A 49 6.73 -18.61 -7.05
CA CYS A 49 7.55 -19.75 -7.48
C CYS A 49 8.32 -19.45 -8.76
N ARG A 50 7.64 -18.89 -9.77
CA ARG A 50 8.28 -18.51 -11.04
C ARG A 50 9.33 -17.42 -10.86
N ALA A 51 9.03 -16.40 -10.04
CA ALA A 51 9.93 -15.27 -9.82
C ALA A 51 11.17 -15.65 -9.00
N LEU A 52 11.03 -16.58 -8.06
CA LEU A 52 12.11 -17.02 -7.17
C LEU A 52 12.82 -18.30 -7.64
N GLY A 53 12.28 -18.99 -8.66
CA GLY A 53 12.84 -20.25 -9.16
C GLY A 53 12.71 -21.40 -8.17
N VAL A 54 11.59 -21.46 -7.44
CA VAL A 54 11.31 -22.50 -6.42
C VAL A 54 10.09 -23.33 -6.81
N GLU A 55 10.03 -24.57 -6.32
CA GLU A 55 8.92 -25.51 -6.56
C GLU A 55 8.31 -26.01 -5.25
N GLU A 56 8.32 -25.15 -4.23
CA GLU A 56 7.80 -25.47 -2.90
C GLU A 56 6.25 -25.49 -2.89
N PRO A 57 5.63 -26.33 -2.04
CA PRO A 57 4.19 -26.30 -1.85
C PRO A 57 3.75 -24.96 -1.25
N LEU A 58 2.46 -24.63 -1.45
CA LEU A 58 1.88 -23.42 -0.87
C LEU A 58 2.05 -23.43 0.67
N PRO A 59 2.80 -22.47 1.24
CA PRO A 59 3.00 -22.41 2.68
C PRO A 59 1.74 -21.91 3.40
N ALA A 60 1.76 -21.89 4.74
CA ALA A 60 0.74 -21.18 5.50
C ALA A 60 0.66 -19.72 5.03
N TRP A 61 -0.56 -19.25 4.75
CA TRP A 61 -0.76 -17.98 4.06
C TRP A 61 -1.86 -17.14 4.70
N GLN A 62 -1.76 -15.83 4.48
CA GLN A 62 -2.79 -14.87 4.84
C GLN A 62 -2.87 -13.80 3.75
N ILE A 63 -4.10 -13.47 3.33
CA ILE A 63 -4.37 -12.38 2.40
C ILE A 63 -5.10 -11.29 3.18
N ILE A 64 -4.57 -10.07 3.14
CA ILE A 64 -5.18 -8.87 3.70
C ILE A 64 -5.62 -7.99 2.51
N ARG A 65 -6.88 -7.55 2.52
CA ARG A 65 -7.47 -6.70 1.47
C ARG A 65 -7.89 -5.37 2.06
N GLU A 66 -7.22 -4.29 1.66
CA GLU A 66 -7.53 -2.94 2.12
C GLU A 66 -8.19 -2.11 1.01
N LYS A 67 -9.52 -2.17 0.90
CA LYS A 67 -10.31 -1.47 -0.14
C LYS A 67 -10.15 0.06 -0.12
N ARG A 68 -9.67 0.61 1.00
CA ARG A 68 -9.53 2.06 1.23
C ARG A 68 -8.16 2.38 1.84
N ALA A 69 -7.11 1.70 1.37
CA ALA A 69 -5.74 1.86 1.89
C ALA A 69 -5.24 3.30 1.73
N THR A 70 -5.31 3.85 0.51
CA THR A 70 -4.92 5.23 0.20
C THR A 70 -5.92 5.83 -0.78
N PHE A 71 -6.06 7.16 -0.78
CA PHE A 71 -6.84 7.86 -1.80
C PHE A 71 -6.17 7.73 -3.18
N ALA A 72 -6.96 7.93 -4.25
CA ALA A 72 -6.44 7.85 -5.62
C ALA A 72 -5.42 8.96 -5.88
N ALA A 73 -4.21 8.60 -6.32
CA ALA A 73 -3.12 9.53 -6.60
C ALA A 73 -3.28 10.25 -7.96
N THR A 74 -4.43 10.89 -8.19
CA THR A 74 -4.68 11.67 -9.41
C THR A 74 -4.40 13.16 -9.20
N PRO A 75 -4.12 13.94 -10.27
CA PRO A 75 -3.98 15.39 -10.15
C PRO A 75 -5.24 16.08 -9.58
N ALA A 76 -6.42 15.59 -9.95
CA ALA A 76 -7.69 16.13 -9.45
C ALA A 76 -7.84 15.90 -7.94
N GLU A 77 -7.51 14.71 -7.43
CA GLU A 77 -7.52 14.43 -5.99
C GLU A 77 -6.42 15.21 -5.26
N ALA A 78 -5.23 15.36 -5.85
CA ALA A 78 -4.16 16.16 -5.27
C ALA A 78 -4.59 17.63 -5.04
N ALA A 79 -5.33 18.22 -5.97
CA ALA A 79 -5.85 19.58 -5.85
C ALA A 79 -6.92 19.75 -4.75
N ARG A 80 -7.57 18.67 -4.31
CA ARG A 80 -8.60 18.67 -3.26
C ARG A 80 -8.03 18.55 -1.85
N ARG A 81 -6.74 18.24 -1.70
CA ARG A 81 -6.11 17.99 -0.40
C ARG A 81 -6.08 19.30 0.42
N PRO A 82 -6.66 19.35 1.63
CA PRO A 82 -6.68 20.58 2.43
C PRO A 82 -5.35 20.78 3.16
N GLY A 83 -5.07 22.04 3.54
CA GLY A 83 -4.02 22.35 4.51
C GLY A 83 -4.42 21.96 5.95
N ALA A 84 -3.50 22.14 6.90
CA ALA A 84 -3.73 21.79 8.31
C ALA A 84 -4.72 22.73 9.03
N ARG A 85 -4.78 24.03 8.66
CA ARG A 85 -5.70 25.00 9.26
C ARG A 85 -7.13 24.78 8.73
N THR A 86 -8.10 24.77 9.63
CA THR A 86 -9.52 24.82 9.28
C THR A 86 -10.12 26.19 9.58
N ARG A 87 -11.43 26.37 9.29
CA ARG A 87 -12.17 27.58 9.69
C ARG A 87 -12.41 27.69 11.20
N TYR A 88 -12.23 26.61 11.96
CA TYR A 88 -12.47 26.58 13.40
C TYR A 88 -11.16 26.77 14.15
N ALA A 89 -11.15 27.68 15.12
CA ALA A 89 -9.94 28.06 15.86
C ALA A 89 -9.31 26.89 16.64
N ASN A 90 -10.10 25.88 16.99
CA ASN A 90 -9.71 24.74 17.81
C ASN A 90 -9.72 23.40 17.04
N LEU A 91 -9.75 23.42 15.71
CA LEU A 91 -9.72 22.21 14.89
C LEU A 91 -8.63 22.31 13.81
N LEU A 92 -7.73 21.33 13.82
CA LEU A 92 -6.65 21.18 12.86
C LEU A 92 -6.74 19.81 12.18
N LEU A 93 -6.24 19.71 10.95
CA LEU A 93 -6.19 18.47 10.19
C LEU A 93 -4.75 17.95 10.13
N ALA A 94 -4.60 16.64 10.34
CA ALA A 94 -3.35 15.93 10.17
C ALA A 94 -3.60 14.57 9.50
N GLY A 95 -2.64 14.13 8.71
CA GLY A 95 -2.67 12.88 7.96
C GLY A 95 -2.02 13.02 6.59
N ASP A 96 -1.53 11.92 6.05
CA ASP A 96 -0.93 11.86 4.70
C ASP A 96 -1.85 12.37 3.58
N TRP A 97 -3.16 12.30 3.76
CA TRP A 97 -4.18 12.82 2.83
C TRP A 97 -4.25 14.36 2.78
N THR A 98 -3.69 15.08 3.76
CA THR A 98 -3.59 16.55 3.73
C THR A 98 -2.58 17.04 2.68
N ALA A 99 -2.54 18.34 2.36
CA ALA A 99 -1.63 18.92 1.37
C ALA A 99 -0.17 18.99 1.87
N THR A 100 0.49 17.82 1.93
CA THR A 100 1.86 17.68 2.46
C THR A 100 2.94 18.00 1.42
N GLY A 101 2.59 18.04 0.14
CA GLY A 101 3.54 18.10 -0.98
C GLY A 101 4.23 16.76 -1.28
N LEU A 102 3.83 15.68 -0.59
CA LEU A 102 4.31 14.31 -0.81
C LEU A 102 3.12 13.40 -1.20
N PRO A 103 3.37 12.23 -1.82
CA PRO A 103 2.35 11.17 -1.93
C PRO A 103 1.85 10.70 -0.56
N ALA A 104 0.74 9.94 -0.55
CA ALA A 104 0.19 9.34 0.66
C ALA A 104 1.18 8.32 1.24
N THR A 105 1.95 8.73 2.25
CA THR A 105 3.12 7.98 2.77
C THR A 105 3.28 8.24 4.26
N ILE A 106 4.07 7.39 4.91
CA ILE A 106 4.47 7.58 6.31
C ILE A 106 5.12 8.96 6.50
N GLU A 107 6.04 9.37 5.63
CA GLU A 107 6.68 10.69 5.68
C GLU A 107 5.66 11.83 5.51
N GLY A 108 4.68 11.66 4.61
CA GLY A 108 3.56 12.58 4.47
C GLY A 108 2.77 12.73 5.77
N SER A 109 2.45 11.62 6.44
CA SER A 109 1.76 11.62 7.74
C SER A 109 2.57 12.35 8.82
N ILE A 110 3.87 12.04 8.94
CA ILE A 110 4.77 12.68 9.92
C ILE A 110 4.83 14.19 9.68
N ARG A 111 5.10 14.60 8.44
CA ARG A 111 5.18 16.02 8.06
C ARG A 111 3.86 16.75 8.32
N SER A 112 2.73 16.11 8.02
CA SER A 112 1.40 16.66 8.28
C SER A 112 1.16 16.87 9.79
N GLY A 113 1.44 15.86 10.61
CA GLY A 113 1.31 15.94 12.06
C GLY A 113 2.16 17.05 12.67
N ASN A 114 3.43 17.12 12.29
CA ASN A 114 4.33 18.20 12.72
C ASN A 114 3.79 19.58 12.31
N ARG A 115 3.28 19.72 11.09
CA ARG A 115 2.69 20.99 10.63
C ARG A 115 1.46 21.38 11.44
N ALA A 116 0.56 20.44 11.75
CA ALA A 116 -0.59 20.72 12.59
C ALA A 116 -0.14 21.18 14.00
N ALA A 117 0.83 20.48 14.61
CA ALA A 117 1.34 20.83 15.93
C ALA A 117 1.93 22.26 16.02
N THR A 118 2.61 22.75 14.97
CA THR A 118 3.16 24.13 14.94
C THR A 118 2.11 25.25 14.92
N LEU A 119 0.84 24.91 14.77
CA LEU A 119 -0.27 25.87 14.67
C LEU A 119 -1.10 25.95 15.96
N VAL A 120 -0.76 25.12 16.95
CA VAL A 120 -1.32 25.12 18.31
C VAL A 120 -0.58 26.14 19.17
#